data_AF-A0A357T5B0-F1
#
_entry.id   AF-A0A357T5B0-F1
#
_cell.length_a   1.000
_cell.length_b   1.000
_cell.length_c   1.000
_cell.angle_alpha   90.00
_cell.angle_beta   90.00
_cell.angle_gamma   90.00
#
_symmetry.space_group_name_H-M   'P 1'
#
loop_
_entity.id
_entity.type
_entity.pdbx_description
1 polymer ?
#
loop_
_entity_poly.entity_id
_entity_poly.type
_entity_poly.pdbx_seq_one_letter_code
_entity_poly.pdbx_strand_id
1 'polypeptide(L)'
;KWYSLPYLADVLIYIYQHDLFAQMGTIPPTTITQMCELARRMTTDSIYGLAFPANPYDTVTSVWSYFLWSFGGDYFNDDWHPLINSPQSVAATKVYSSLLQNCAPSAVATWKTEEAVDFFTGGKLAA
;
A
#
# COMPACT_ATOMS: atom_id res chain seq x y z
N LYS A 1 -3.63 -15.98 31.74
CA LYS A 1 -2.32 -15.39 32.10
C LYS A 1 -2.11 -14.19 31.20
N TRP A 2 -1.78 -13.02 31.73
CA TRP A 2 -1.42 -11.85 30.92
C TRP A 2 0.06 -11.95 30.57
N TYR A 3 0.39 -11.95 29.27
CA TYR A 3 1.77 -12.11 28.79
C TYR A 3 2.43 -10.76 28.47
N SER A 4 1.63 -9.75 28.14
CA SER A 4 2.05 -8.38 27.87
C SER A 4 0.87 -7.42 28.06
N LEU A 5 1.17 -6.12 28.04
CA LEU A 5 0.17 -5.05 28.02
C LEU A 5 0.33 -4.26 26.71
N PRO A 6 -0.77 -3.94 26.01
CA PRO A 6 -0.71 -3.04 24.86
C PRO A 6 -0.15 -1.69 25.31
N TYR A 7 0.90 -1.23 24.63
CA TYR A 7 1.53 0.06 24.90
C TYR A 7 1.35 1.02 23.71
N LEU A 8 1.62 0.54 22.50
CA LEU A 8 1.51 1.29 21.27
C LEU A 8 0.85 0.42 20.19
N ALA A 9 -0.04 1.02 19.41
CA ALA A 9 -0.66 0.42 18.24
C ALA A 9 -0.25 1.21 17.01
N ASP A 10 0.00 0.50 15.93
CA ASP A 10 0.31 1.07 14.62
C ASP A 10 -0.78 0.68 13.63
N VAL A 11 -1.08 1.56 12.70
CA VAL A 11 -2.12 1.39 11.68
C VAL A 11 -1.61 1.92 10.35
N LEU A 12 -1.94 1.24 9.26
CA LEU A 12 -1.67 1.76 7.93
C LEU A 12 -2.66 2.88 7.60
N ILE A 13 -2.13 4.03 7.20
CA ILE A 13 -2.91 5.19 6.77
C ILE A 13 -2.60 5.54 5.32
N TYR A 14 -3.62 5.99 4.60
CA TYR A 14 -3.47 6.53 3.25
C TYR A 14 -3.16 8.03 3.33
N ILE A 15 -1.94 8.40 2.99
CA ILE A 15 -1.46 9.79 2.97
C ILE A 15 -1.54 10.28 1.51
N TYR A 16 -1.90 11.53 1.30
CA TYR A 16 -2.01 12.09 -0.05
C TYR A 16 -1.67 13.58 -0.10
N GLN A 17 -1.20 14.04 -1.26
CA GLN A 17 -0.90 15.43 -1.53
C GLN A 17 -2.17 16.19 -1.93
N HIS A 18 -2.69 17.00 -1.03
CA HIS A 18 -3.94 17.74 -1.24
C HIS A 18 -3.90 18.62 -2.51
N ASP A 19 -2.78 19.29 -2.78
CA ASP A 19 -2.64 20.17 -3.94
C ASP A 19 -2.69 19.40 -5.27
N LEU A 20 -2.03 18.24 -5.36
CA LEU A 20 -2.08 17.38 -6.55
C LEU A 20 -3.48 16.81 -6.76
N PHE A 21 -4.19 16.48 -5.68
CA PHE A 21 -5.57 16.03 -5.74
C PHE A 21 -6.52 17.13 -6.24
N ALA A 22 -6.36 18.36 -5.72
CA ALA A 22 -7.13 19.51 -6.13
C ALA A 22 -6.88 19.88 -7.61
N GLN A 23 -5.61 19.89 -8.05
CA GLN A 23 -5.24 20.17 -9.44
C GLN A 23 -5.88 19.19 -10.43
N MET A 24 -6.03 17.91 -10.04
CA MET A 24 -6.66 16.88 -10.88
C MET A 24 -8.16 16.71 -10.61
N GLY A 25 -8.77 17.57 -9.80
CA GLY A 25 -10.21 17.53 -9.50
C GLY A 25 -10.66 16.19 -8.90
N THR A 26 -9.86 15.61 -8.00
CA THR A 26 -10.13 14.29 -7.42
C THR A 26 -10.21 14.33 -5.90
N ILE A 27 -10.83 13.30 -5.34
CA ILE A 27 -10.94 13.09 -3.89
C ILE A 27 -10.20 11.81 -3.48
N PRO A 28 -9.81 11.67 -2.20
CA PRO A 28 -9.26 10.44 -1.66
C PRO A 28 -10.15 9.22 -1.91
N PRO A 29 -9.56 8.05 -2.23
CA PRO A 29 -10.31 6.83 -2.45
C PRO A 29 -10.89 6.31 -1.13
N THR A 30 -12.04 5.63 -1.23
CA THR A 30 -12.70 4.98 -0.07
C THR A 30 -12.63 3.46 -0.15
N THR A 31 -12.15 2.91 -1.26
CA THR A 31 -11.97 1.48 -1.48
C THR A 31 -10.61 1.20 -2.12
N ILE A 32 -10.12 -0.03 -1.96
CA ILE A 32 -8.85 -0.43 -2.57
C ILE A 32 -8.89 -0.36 -4.11
N THR A 33 -10.04 -0.67 -4.71
CA THR A 33 -10.22 -0.57 -6.17
C THR A 33 -10.10 0.88 -6.64
N GLN A 34 -10.78 1.81 -5.95
CA GLN A 34 -10.67 3.24 -6.23
C GLN A 34 -9.23 3.74 -6.04
N MET A 35 -8.53 3.26 -5.00
CA MET A 35 -7.13 3.60 -4.76
C MET A 35 -6.25 3.15 -5.91
N CYS A 36 -6.44 1.93 -6.42
CA CYS A 36 -5.64 1.40 -7.53
C CYS A 36 -5.91 2.15 -8.84
N GLU A 37 -7.17 2.46 -9.14
CA GLU A 37 -7.55 3.25 -10.32
C GLU A 37 -6.99 4.66 -10.24
N LEU A 38 -7.10 5.29 -9.06
CA LEU A 38 -6.61 6.64 -8.83
C LEU A 38 -5.10 6.70 -8.94
N ALA A 39 -4.37 5.75 -8.33
CA ALA A 39 -2.92 5.65 -8.46
C ALA A 39 -2.47 5.60 -9.93
N ARG A 40 -3.13 4.78 -10.76
CA ARG A 40 -2.84 4.72 -12.20
C ARG A 40 -3.13 6.05 -12.89
N ARG A 41 -4.27 6.68 -12.59
CA ARG A 41 -4.66 7.95 -13.21
C ARG A 41 -3.74 9.11 -12.82
N MET A 42 -3.26 9.12 -11.59
CA MET A 42 -2.37 10.17 -11.07
C MET A 42 -0.90 9.96 -11.46
N THR A 43 -0.56 8.79 -12.00
CA THR A 43 0.81 8.54 -12.48
C THR A 43 1.00 9.18 -13.86
N THR A 44 2.01 10.02 -13.97
CA THR A 44 2.42 10.74 -15.18
C THR A 44 3.95 10.69 -15.31
N ASP A 45 4.51 11.34 -16.33
CA ASP A 45 5.97 11.40 -16.51
C ASP A 45 6.71 12.11 -15.34
N SER A 46 6.02 12.97 -14.58
CA SER A 46 6.62 13.76 -13.51
C SER A 46 6.11 13.43 -12.11
N ILE A 47 4.95 12.76 -11.99
CA ILE A 47 4.30 12.42 -10.73
C ILE A 47 4.07 10.91 -10.66
N TYR A 48 4.47 10.30 -9.55
CA TYR A 48 4.08 8.94 -9.18
C TYR A 48 2.74 8.95 -8.45
N GLY A 49 1.85 8.03 -8.80
CA GLY A 49 0.48 8.03 -8.29
C GLY A 49 0.29 7.38 -6.93
N LEU A 50 1.11 6.36 -6.61
CA LEU A 50 1.10 5.70 -5.32
C LEU A 50 2.45 5.03 -5.05
N ALA A 51 3.03 5.24 -3.87
CA ALA A 51 4.23 4.53 -3.46
C ALA A 51 4.18 4.17 -1.96
N PHE A 52 4.82 3.06 -1.63
CA PHE A 52 4.96 2.57 -0.26
C PHE A 52 6.26 1.76 -0.14
N PRO A 53 6.85 1.65 1.07
CA PRO A 53 8.04 0.84 1.29
C PRO A 53 7.82 -0.62 0.86
N ALA A 54 8.68 -1.13 -0.01
CA ALA A 54 8.59 -2.49 -0.55
C ALA A 54 9.92 -3.27 -0.43
N ASN A 55 10.78 -2.86 0.50
CA ASN A 55 12.00 -3.59 0.85
C ASN A 55 11.69 -4.97 1.46
N PRO A 56 12.57 -5.98 1.30
CA PRO A 56 12.30 -7.37 1.71
C PRO A 56 12.45 -7.59 3.24
N TYR A 57 11.86 -6.71 4.04
CA TYR A 57 11.79 -6.76 5.50
C TYR A 57 10.32 -6.71 5.96
N ASP A 58 10.07 -6.37 7.22
CA ASP A 58 8.72 -6.43 7.83
C ASP A 58 7.66 -5.56 7.12
N THR A 59 8.06 -4.38 6.65
CA THR A 59 7.19 -3.39 6.00
C THR A 59 6.45 -3.93 4.77
N VAL A 60 7.10 -4.76 3.93
CA VAL A 60 6.44 -5.34 2.74
C VAL A 60 5.29 -6.26 3.13
N THR A 61 5.47 -7.04 4.20
CA THR A 61 4.46 -8.00 4.66
C THR A 61 3.29 -7.27 5.30
N SER A 62 3.59 -6.26 6.10
CA SER A 62 2.57 -5.40 6.72
C SER A 62 1.70 -4.72 5.66
N VAL A 63 2.27 -4.04 4.67
CA VAL A 63 1.49 -3.38 3.61
C VAL A 63 0.73 -4.41 2.77
N TRP A 64 1.37 -5.51 2.36
CA TRP A 64 0.71 -6.56 1.57
C TRP A 64 -0.47 -7.19 2.31
N SER A 65 -0.42 -7.32 3.64
CA SER A 65 -1.54 -7.83 4.45
C SER A 65 -2.82 -7.00 4.27
N TYR A 66 -2.70 -5.68 4.17
CA TYR A 66 -3.86 -4.82 3.91
C TYR A 66 -4.46 -5.04 2.53
N PHE A 67 -3.64 -5.35 1.52
CA PHE A 67 -4.14 -5.79 0.22
C PHE A 67 -4.83 -7.15 0.34
N LEU A 68 -4.23 -8.12 1.02
CA LEU A 68 -4.82 -9.44 1.24
C LEU A 68 -6.23 -9.31 1.85
N TRP A 69 -6.36 -8.60 2.97
CA TRP A 69 -7.63 -8.43 3.68
C TRP A 69 -8.65 -7.62 2.87
N SER A 70 -8.22 -6.58 2.14
CA SER A 70 -9.11 -5.80 1.28
C SER A 70 -9.67 -6.60 0.10
N PHE A 71 -8.97 -7.66 -0.31
CA PHE A 71 -9.44 -8.63 -1.31
C PHE A 71 -10.20 -9.81 -0.70
N GLY A 72 -10.45 -9.80 0.62
CA GLY A 72 -11.18 -10.83 1.34
C GLY A 72 -10.40 -12.12 1.56
N GLY A 73 -9.06 -12.08 1.45
CA GLY A 73 -8.20 -13.19 1.80
C GLY A 73 -7.73 -13.10 3.26
N ASP A 74 -7.14 -14.19 3.75
CA ASP A 74 -6.53 -14.26 5.07
C ASP A 74 -5.35 -15.26 5.07
N TYR A 75 -4.58 -15.29 6.16
CA TYR A 75 -3.43 -16.18 6.32
C TYR A 75 -3.86 -17.61 6.65
N PHE A 76 -4.89 -17.78 7.47
CA PHE A 76 -5.38 -19.06 7.97
C PHE A 76 -6.91 -19.07 8.02
N ASN A 77 -7.51 -20.25 7.98
CA ASN A 77 -8.92 -20.42 8.32
C ASN A 77 -9.12 -20.66 9.83
N ASP A 78 -10.38 -20.80 10.26
CA ASP A 78 -10.75 -21.04 11.67
C ASP A 78 -10.11 -22.30 12.28
N ASP A 79 -9.77 -23.28 11.43
CA ASP A 79 -9.10 -24.53 11.82
C ASP A 79 -7.57 -24.45 11.77
N TRP A 80 -7.01 -23.24 11.62
CA TRP A 80 -5.56 -22.98 11.49
C TRP A 80 -4.89 -23.60 10.25
N HIS A 81 -5.66 -23.91 9.21
CA HIS A 81 -5.11 -24.33 7.93
C HIS A 81 -4.69 -23.10 7.09
N PRO A 82 -3.52 -23.13 6.43
CA PRO A 82 -3.02 -21.99 5.67
C PRO A 82 -3.89 -21.72 4.42
N LEU A 83 -4.19 -20.44 4.19
CA LEU A 83 -4.96 -19.93 3.05
C LEU A 83 -4.13 -19.02 2.13
N ILE A 84 -2.82 -18.92 2.36
CA ILE A 84 -1.96 -17.94 1.70
C ILE A 84 -1.90 -18.08 0.17
N ASN A 85 -2.21 -19.26 -0.38
CA ASN A 85 -2.25 -19.53 -1.81
C ASN A 85 -3.66 -19.45 -2.43
N SER A 86 -4.62 -18.84 -1.71
CA SER A 86 -5.99 -18.66 -2.20
C SER A 86 -6.07 -17.76 -3.44
N PRO A 87 -7.15 -17.84 -4.24
CA PRO A 87 -7.40 -16.91 -5.34
C PRO A 87 -7.36 -15.43 -4.93
N GLN A 88 -7.82 -15.12 -3.71
CA GLN A 88 -7.81 -13.78 -3.12
C GLN A 88 -6.38 -13.30 -2.90
N SER A 89 -5.51 -14.12 -2.30
CA SER A 89 -4.09 -13.81 -2.12
C SER A 89 -3.37 -13.59 -3.45
N VAL A 90 -3.69 -14.39 -4.47
CA VAL A 90 -3.15 -14.23 -5.82
C VAL A 90 -3.61 -12.90 -6.45
N ALA A 91 -4.89 -12.54 -6.31
CA ALA A 91 -5.43 -11.28 -6.82
C ALA A 91 -4.80 -10.07 -6.12
N ALA A 92 -4.69 -10.09 -4.80
CA ALA A 92 -4.03 -9.06 -4.00
C ALA A 92 -2.58 -8.85 -4.44
N THR A 93 -1.83 -9.96 -4.60
CA THR A 93 -0.42 -9.92 -5.03
C THR A 93 -0.25 -9.36 -6.44
N LYS A 94 -1.15 -9.70 -7.38
CA LYS A 94 -1.12 -9.15 -8.75
C LYS A 94 -1.32 -7.64 -8.75
N VAL A 95 -2.27 -7.14 -7.95
CA VAL A 95 -2.55 -5.71 -7.85
C VAL A 95 -1.40 -4.98 -7.16
N TYR A 96 -0.91 -5.52 -6.04
CA TYR A 96 0.27 -5.00 -5.34
C TYR A 96 1.48 -4.86 -6.27
N SER A 97 1.81 -5.93 -7.01
CA SER A 97 2.91 -5.93 -7.99
C SER A 97 2.66 -4.94 -9.14
N SER A 98 1.42 -4.84 -9.63
CA SER A 98 1.07 -3.91 -10.70
C SER A 98 1.25 -2.46 -10.26
N LEU A 99 0.89 -2.11 -9.03
CA LEU A 99 1.09 -0.75 -8.51
C LEU A 99 2.57 -0.41 -8.39
N LEU A 100 3.39 -1.30 -7.81
CA LEU A 100 4.82 -1.06 -7.67
C LEU A 100 5.54 -0.90 -9.01
N GLN A 101 5.09 -1.62 -10.04
CA GLN A 101 5.70 -1.55 -11.38
C GLN A 101 5.28 -0.31 -12.18
N ASN A 102 4.04 0.16 -11.99
CA ASN A 102 3.43 1.13 -12.89
C ASN A 102 3.13 2.48 -12.24
N CYS A 103 3.10 2.58 -10.92
CA CYS A 103 2.66 3.77 -10.19
C CYS A 103 3.70 4.32 -9.21
N ALA A 104 4.75 3.54 -8.91
CA ALA A 104 5.77 3.86 -7.93
C ALA A 104 7.16 3.97 -8.60
N PRO A 105 8.12 4.73 -8.02
CA PRO A 105 9.50 4.71 -8.49
C PRO A 105 10.16 3.37 -8.17
N SER A 106 11.06 2.89 -9.03
CA SER A 106 11.75 1.60 -8.82
C SER A 106 12.55 1.50 -7.51
N ALA A 107 12.93 2.65 -6.94
CA ALA A 107 13.64 2.75 -5.67
C ALA A 107 12.84 2.24 -4.45
N VAL A 108 11.51 2.11 -4.56
CA VAL A 108 10.66 1.58 -3.46
C VAL A 108 11.08 0.20 -2.96
N ALA A 109 11.74 -0.60 -3.80
CA ALA A 109 12.27 -1.91 -3.45
C ALA A 109 13.38 -1.86 -2.39
N THR A 110 13.93 -0.67 -2.09
CA THR A 110 14.96 -0.49 -1.05
C THR A 110 14.52 0.43 0.08
N TRP A 111 13.38 1.11 -0.06
CA TRP A 111 12.89 2.08 0.92
C TRP A 111 12.46 1.43 2.22
N LYS A 112 12.76 2.09 3.32
CA LYS A 112 12.04 1.99 4.59
C LYS A 112 11.04 3.16 4.67
N THR A 113 10.42 3.32 5.83
CA THR A 113 9.42 4.36 6.07
C THR A 113 10.00 5.76 5.87
N GLU A 114 11.23 6.02 6.33
CA GLU A 114 11.87 7.32 6.24
C GLU A 114 12.09 7.76 4.79
N GLU A 115 12.62 6.88 3.92
CA GLU A 115 12.81 7.22 2.51
C GLU A 115 11.49 7.47 1.77
N ALA A 116 10.42 6.77 2.16
CA ALA A 116 9.08 7.01 1.61
C ALA A 116 8.54 8.39 2.02
N VAL A 117 8.74 8.79 3.29
CA VAL A 117 8.37 10.11 3.79
C VAL A 117 9.16 11.20 3.07
N ASP A 118 10.48 11.05 2.95
CA ASP A 118 11.33 12.02 2.26
C ASP A 118 10.90 12.19 0.80
N PHE A 119 10.66 11.09 0.09
CA PHE A 119 10.19 11.15 -1.30
C PHE A 119 8.81 11.82 -1.42
N PHE A 120 7.89 11.53 -0.49
CA PHE A 120 6.56 12.14 -0.45
C PHE A 120 6.65 13.66 -0.26
N THR A 121 7.51 14.14 0.65
CA THR A 121 7.72 15.58 0.88
C THR A 121 8.36 16.29 -0.32
N GLY A 122 9.05 15.56 -1.21
CA GLY A 122 9.62 16.09 -2.45
C GLY A 122 8.59 16.49 -3.52
N GLY A 123 7.29 16.26 -3.30
CA GLY A 123 6.19 16.73 -4.17
C GLY A 123 6.05 15.98 -5.50
N LYS A 124 6.76 14.87 -5.68
CA LYS A 124 6.69 14.01 -6.88
C LYS A 124 5.82 12.76 -6.68
N LEU A 125 5.15 12.67 -5.54
CA LEU A 125 4.31 11.55 -5.17
C LEU A 125 2.93 12.05 -4.78
N ALA A 126 1.90 11.56 -5.45
CA ALA A 126 0.52 11.87 -5.17
C ALA A 126 0.03 11.27 -3.85
N ALA A 127 0.42 10.02 -3.57
CA ALA A 127 0.01 9.25 -2.41
C ALA A 127 1.06 8.19 -2.03
#